data_AF-T0ZNM2-F1
#
_entry.id   AF-T0ZNM2-F1
#
_cell.length_a   1.000
_cell.length_b   1.000
_cell.length_c   1.000
_cell.angle_alpha   90.00
_cell.angle_beta   90.00
_cell.angle_gamma   90.00
#
_symmetry.space_group_name_H-M   'P 1'
#
loop_
_entity.id
_entity.type
_entity.pdbx_description
1 polymer ?
#
loop_
_entity_poly.entity_id
_entity_poly.type
_entity_poly.pdbx_seq_one_letter_code
_entity_poly.pdbx_strand_id
1 'polypeptide(L)' 'MTDFIVQLAMREAKTVIEEAERIRLSERDSLLVLELLENPPAPNAKLRVAIAAMPKPR' A
#
# COMPACT_ATOMS: atom_id res chain seq x y z
N MET A 1 31.90 18.61 -6.93
CA MET A 1 30.61 18.79 -7.65
C MET A 1 29.81 17.49 -7.70
N THR A 2 30.43 16.34 -7.97
CA THR A 2 29.76 15.02 -8.01
C THR A 2 29.07 14.64 -6.71
N ASP A 3 29.74 14.79 -5.55
CA ASP A 3 29.16 14.38 -4.27
C ASP A 3 27.88 15.15 -3.91
N PHE A 4 27.83 16.45 -4.22
CA PHE A 4 26.64 17.27 -4.01
C PHE A 4 25.44 16.77 -4.84
N ILE A 5 25.68 16.42 -6.10
CA ILE A 5 24.63 15.91 -7.00
C ILE A 5 24.14 14.54 -6.51
N VAL A 6 25.04 13.66 -6.09
CA VAL A 6 24.68 12.34 -5.56
C VAL A 6 23.86 12.46 -4.28
N GLN A 7 24.27 13.31 -3.34
CA GLN A 7 23.52 13.53 -2.09
C GLN A 7 22.12 14.10 -2.35
N LEU A 8 22.01 15.05 -3.29
CA LEU A 8 20.72 15.59 -3.70
C LEU A 8 19.83 14.50 -4.30
N ALA A 9 20.35 13.71 -5.26
CA ALA A 9 19.60 12.63 -5.89
C ALA A 9 19.13 11.58 -4.88
N MET A 10 19.97 11.22 -3.91
CA MET A 10 19.62 10.26 -2.85
C MET A 10 18.50 10.77 -1.94
N ARG A 11 18.52 12.05 -1.57
CA ARG A 11 17.45 12.66 -0.77
C ARG A 11 16.12 12.59 -1.50
N GLU A 12 16.10 13.00 -2.77
CA GLU A 12 14.87 12.99 -3.58
C GLU A 12 14.36 11.56 -3.82
N ALA A 13 15.26 10.61 -4.09
CA ALA A 13 14.88 9.21 -4.22
C ALA A 13 14.18 8.68 -2.96
N LYS A 14 14.68 9.03 -1.78
CA LYS A 14 14.04 8.67 -0.51
C LYS A 14 12.66 9.29 -0.37
N THR A 15 12.50 10.58 -0.68
CA THR A 15 11.20 11.25 -0.65
C THR A 15 10.18 10.57 -1.57
N VAL A 16 10.57 10.26 -2.80
CA VAL A 16 9.69 9.59 -3.77
C VAL A 16 9.25 8.21 -3.29
N ILE A 17 10.16 7.43 -2.71
CA ILE A 17 9.82 6.13 -2.13
C ILE A 17 8.84 6.31 -0.97
N GLU A 18 9.11 7.24 -0.06
CA GLU A 18 8.27 7.50 1.10
C GLU A 18 6.85 7.94 0.72
N GLU A 19 6.70 8.70 -0.36
CA GLU A 19 5.40 9.10 -0.92
C GLU A 19 4.68 7.95 -1.62
N ALA A 20 5.42 7.08 -2.30
CA ALA A 20 4.83 5.92 -2.99
C ALA A 20 4.39 4.81 -2.02
N GLU A 21 5.10 4.64 -0.90
CA GLU A 21 4.85 3.55 0.05
C GLU A 21 3.81 3.90 1.12
N ARG A 22 3.48 5.18 1.31
CA ARG A 22 2.57 5.62 2.39
C ARG A 22 1.32 6.27 1.84
N ILE A 23 0.18 5.73 2.25
CA ILE A 23 -1.13 6.33 2.00
C ILE A 23 -1.52 7.16 3.22
N ARG A 24 -1.73 8.47 3.03
CA ARG A 24 -2.31 9.34 4.07
C ARG A 24 -3.83 9.23 4.01
N LEU A 25 -4.44 8.73 5.07
CA LEU A 25 -5.89 8.62 5.20
C LEU A 25 -6.47 9.90 5.79
N SER A 26 -7.68 10.26 5.35
CA SER A 26 -8.50 11.23 6.10
C SER A 26 -8.96 10.61 7.43
N GLU A 27 -9.49 11.43 8.34
CA GLU A 27 -10.07 10.93 9.59
C GLU A 27 -11.20 9.91 9.33
N ARG A 28 -12.09 10.23 8.39
CA ARG A 28 -13.18 9.34 7.96
C ARG A 28 -12.64 8.00 7.47
N ASP A 29 -11.65 8.03 6.59
CA ASP A 29 -11.10 6.80 5.99
C ASP A 29 -10.33 5.99 7.04
N SER A 30 -9.70 6.66 8.01
CA SER A 30 -9.00 6.01 9.11
C SER A 30 -9.95 5.21 10.00
N LEU A 31 -11.12 5.78 10.33
CA LEU A 31 -12.17 5.08 11.08
C LEU A 31 -12.72 3.88 10.30
N LEU A 32 -12.94 4.03 8.99
CA LEU A 32 -13.38 2.92 8.14
C LEU A 32 -12.36 1.78 8.12
N VAL A 33 -11.07 2.09 7.98
CA VAL A 33 -10.01 1.06 8.01
C VAL A 33 -9.97 0.36 9.37
N LEU A 34 -10.10 1.11 10.47
CA LEU A 34 -10.15 0.52 11.81
C LEU A 34 -11.32 -0.45 11.96
N GLU A 35 -12.52 -0.06 11.54
CA GLU A 35 -13.71 -0.91 11.60
C GLU A 35 -13.52 -2.22 10.81
N LEU A 36 -12.89 -2.15 9.63
CA LEU A 36 -12.59 -3.33 8.81
C LEU A 36 -11.54 -4.26 9.44
N LEU A 37 -10.60 -3.71 10.21
CA LEU A 37 -9.59 -4.51 10.95
C LEU A 37 -10.20 -5.20 12.17
N GLU A 38 -11.10 -4.53 12.88
CA GLU A 38 -11.78 -5.08 14.06
C GLU A 38 -12.89 -6.07 13.68
N ASN A 39 -13.59 -5.81 12.57
CA ASN A 39 -14.73 -6.59 12.09
C ASN A 39 -14.53 -6.99 10.62
N PRO A 40 -13.61 -7.92 10.33
CA PRO A 40 -13.30 -8.29 8.95
C PRO A 40 -14.52 -8.95 8.27
N PRO A 41 -15.00 -8.41 7.14
CA PRO A 41 -16.14 -8.99 6.43
C PRO A 41 -15.76 -10.28 5.71
N ALA A 42 -16.73 -11.16 5.51
CA ALA A 42 -16.54 -12.36 4.71
C ALA A 42 -16.20 -12.01 3.24
N PRO A 43 -15.32 -12.78 2.56
CA PRO A 43 -15.00 -12.57 1.15
C PRO A 43 -16.25 -12.60 0.27
N ASN A 44 -16.42 -11.61 -0.59
CA ASN A 44 -17.58 -11.55 -1.49
C ASN A 44 -17.52 -12.63 -2.60
N ALA A 45 -18.63 -12.86 -3.32
CA ALA A 45 -18.72 -13.91 -4.32
C ALA A 45 -17.68 -13.76 -5.45
N LYS A 46 -17.43 -12.52 -5.92
CA LYS A 46 -16.44 -12.24 -6.97
C LYS A 46 -15.02 -12.59 -6.51
N LEU A 47 -14.67 -12.23 -5.28
CA LEU A 47 -13.36 -12.52 -4.68
C LEU A 47 -13.16 -14.03 -4.52
N ARG A 48 -14.19 -14.76 -4.08
CA ARG A 48 -14.12 -16.23 -3.96
C ARG A 48 -13.85 -16.92 -5.30
N VAL A 49 -14.51 -16.47 -6.38
CA VAL A 49 -14.26 -17.01 -7.73
C VAL A 49 -12.84 -16.70 -8.20
N ALA A 50 -12.36 -15.47 -7.98
CA ALA A 50 -11.00 -15.08 -8.35
C ALA A 50 -9.94 -15.91 -7.62
N ILE A 51 -10.10 -16.16 -6.32
CA ILE A 51 -9.21 -17.02 -5.53
C ILE A 51 -9.21 -18.46 -6.06
N ALA A 52 -10.37 -19.01 -6.38
CA ALA A 52 -10.47 -20.38 -6.92
C ALA A 52 -9.79 -20.54 -8.28
N ALA A 53 -9.68 -19.45 -9.07
CA ALA A 53 -9.01 -19.43 -10.36
C ALA A 53 -7.50 -19.16 -10.28
N MET A 54 -6.94 -18.88 -9.09
CA MET A 54 -5.50 -18.64 -8.96
C MET A 54 -4.69 -19.90 -9.29
N PRO A 55 -3.58 -19.77 -10.05
CA PRO A 55 -2.69 -20.89 -10.27
C PRO A 55 -2.09 -21.34 -8.93
N LYS A 56 -1.92 -22.66 -8.76
CA LYS A 56 -1.26 -23.18 -7.56
C LYS A 56 0.17 -22.63 -7.48
N PRO A 57 0.62 -22.16 -6.30
CA PRO A 57 2.01 -21.76 -6.12
C PRO A 57 2.93 -22.93 -6.50
N ARG A 58 4.03 -22.61 -7.21
CA ARG A 58 5.05 -23.59 -7.57
C ARG A 58 5.84 -24.03 -6.35
#